data_AF-A0A374P5G6-F1
#
_entry.id   AF-A0A374P5G6-F1
#
_cell.length_a   1.000
_cell.length_b   1.000
_cell.length_c   1.000
_cell.angle_alpha   90.00
_cell.angle_beta   90.00
_cell.angle_gamma   90.00
#
_symmetry.space_group_name_H-M   'P 1'
#
loop_
_entity.id
_entity.type
_entity.pdbx_description
1 polymer ?
#
loop_
_entity_poly.entity_id
_entity_poly.type
_entity_poly.pdbx_seq_one_letter_code
_entity_poly.pdbx_strand_id
1 'polypeptide(L)'
;MQAARVLDEYGNSILRLAYSYLHNMSDAEDILQETLIQFLKTGPLLENTSHEKAWLLKVAANLSKNRIEYNRIRQTDELEETLAADCREDLSFVWEAVKALPDKYREVIHLFHYEGYSTAQIGKMLNRKEATVRSDLRRGRQKLKDILKEAYDFG
;
A
#
# COMPACT_ATOMS: atom_id res chain seq x y z
N MET A 1 22.36 -9.41 10.59
CA MET A 1 21.57 -10.33 9.73
C MET A 1 20.93 -9.52 8.61
N GLN A 2 20.85 -10.05 7.39
CA GLN A 2 20.33 -9.33 6.21
C GLN A 2 18.88 -8.85 6.39
N ALA A 3 18.07 -9.59 7.18
CA ALA A 3 16.71 -9.22 7.56
C ALA A 3 16.64 -7.92 8.39
N ALA A 4 17.53 -7.77 9.38
CA ALA A 4 17.54 -6.62 10.27
C ALA A 4 17.85 -5.33 9.49
N ARG A 5 18.84 -5.36 8.59
CA ARG A 5 19.12 -4.22 7.70
C ARG A 5 17.91 -3.83 6.87
N VAL A 6 17.25 -4.81 6.24
CA VAL A 6 16.07 -4.53 5.39
C VAL A 6 14.91 -3.98 6.23
N LEU A 7 14.71 -4.51 7.43
CA LEU A 7 13.71 -3.99 8.36
C LEU A 7 14.02 -2.55 8.76
N ASP A 8 15.26 -2.26 9.15
CA ASP A 8 15.69 -0.92 9.56
C ASP A 8 15.55 0.10 8.41
N GLU A 9 15.93 -0.30 7.19
CA GLU A 9 16.00 0.59 6.04
C GLU A 9 14.64 0.76 5.32
N TYR A 10 13.84 -0.30 5.24
CA TYR A 10 12.62 -0.33 4.43
C TYR A 10 11.35 -0.70 5.19
N GLY A 11 11.45 -1.17 6.44
CA GLY A 11 10.32 -1.67 7.22
C GLY A 11 9.18 -0.66 7.30
N ASN A 12 9.49 0.61 7.58
CA ASN A 12 8.49 1.68 7.60
C ASN A 12 7.79 1.90 6.25
N SER A 13 8.51 1.77 5.12
CA SER A 13 7.93 1.96 3.79
C SER A 13 7.00 0.79 3.43
N ILE A 14 7.42 -0.43 3.75
CA ILE A 14 6.63 -1.65 3.57
C ILE A 14 5.36 -1.59 4.44
N LEU A 15 5.52 -1.27 5.73
CA LEU A 15 4.41 -1.20 6.69
C LEU A 15 3.38 -0.15 6.27
N ARG A 16 3.83 1.07 5.90
CA ARG A 16 2.91 2.12 5.45
C ARG A 16 2.20 1.74 4.16
N LEU A 17 2.89 1.10 3.22
CA LEU A 17 2.24 0.62 2.00
C LEU A 17 1.19 -0.44 2.31
N ALA A 18 1.52 -1.44 3.13
CA ALA A 18 0.59 -2.50 3.55
C ALA A 18 -0.62 -1.93 4.31
N TYR A 19 -0.38 -1.03 5.26
CA TYR A 19 -1.43 -0.33 5.99
C TYR A 19 -2.31 0.50 5.06
N SER A 20 -1.74 1.11 4.00
CA SER A 20 -2.54 1.80 2.99
C SER A 20 -3.56 0.88 2.33
N TYR A 21 -3.27 -0.41 2.16
CA TYR A 21 -4.22 -1.37 1.60
C TYR A 21 -5.24 -1.87 2.63
N LEU A 22 -4.76 -2.25 3.82
CA LEU A 22 -5.51 -3.08 4.77
C LEU A 22 -6.25 -2.28 5.84
N HIS A 23 -5.78 -1.06 6.14
CA HIS A 23 -6.30 -0.20 7.22
C HIS A 23 -6.33 -0.85 8.61
N ASN A 24 -5.62 -1.97 8.78
CA ASN A 24 -5.46 -2.71 10.03
C ASN A 24 -3.96 -2.86 10.30
N MET A 25 -3.51 -2.42 11.48
CA MET A 25 -2.09 -2.44 11.83
C MET A 25 -1.56 -3.88 11.95
N SER A 26 -2.33 -4.78 12.58
CA SER A 26 -1.93 -6.19 12.73
C SER A 26 -1.76 -6.87 11.37
N ASP A 27 -2.72 -6.70 10.45
CA ASP A 27 -2.60 -7.24 9.10
C ASP A 27 -1.41 -6.60 8.36
N ALA A 28 -1.16 -5.29 8.54
CA ALA A 28 -0.04 -4.62 7.90
C ALA A 28 1.32 -5.12 8.42
N GLU A 29 1.43 -5.38 9.73
CA GLU A 29 2.59 -5.99 10.36
C GLU A 29 2.81 -7.43 9.88
N ASP A 30 1.75 -8.21 9.71
CA ASP A 30 1.81 -9.54 9.10
C ASP A 30 2.39 -9.46 7.67
N ILE A 31 1.88 -8.55 6.83
CA ILE A 31 2.40 -8.36 5.47
C ILE A 31 3.87 -7.93 5.48
N LEU A 32 4.29 -7.06 6.42
CA LEU A 32 5.69 -6.70 6.58
C LEU A 32 6.54 -7.95 6.87
N GLN A 33 6.12 -8.77 7.84
CA GLN A 33 6.83 -9.99 8.21
C GLN A 33 6.89 -10.99 7.05
N GLU A 34 5.77 -11.25 6.37
CA GLU A 34 5.70 -12.12 5.19
C GLU A 34 6.62 -11.63 4.06
N THR A 35 6.69 -10.31 3.85
CA THR A 35 7.58 -9.70 2.85
C THR A 35 9.05 -9.96 3.19
N LEU A 36 9.45 -9.79 4.45
CA LEU A 36 10.82 -10.07 4.91
C LEU A 36 11.16 -11.56 4.80
N ILE A 37 10.21 -12.44 5.15
CA ILE A 37 10.37 -13.89 4.99
C ILE A 37 10.58 -14.24 3.52
N GLN A 38 9.79 -13.66 2.61
CA GLN A 38 9.95 -13.88 1.17
C GLN A 38 11.29 -13.37 0.65
N PHE A 39 11.76 -12.22 1.16
CA PHE A 39 13.07 -11.67 0.83
C PHE A 39 14.20 -12.63 1.21
N LEU A 40 14.16 -13.18 2.43
CA LEU A 40 15.16 -14.14 2.91
C LEU A 40 15.13 -15.47 2.17
N LYS A 41 13.92 -15.96 1.83
CA LYS A 41 13.74 -17.22 1.08
C LYS A 41 14.20 -17.10 -0.37
N THR A 42 13.89 -15.98 -1.01
CA THR A 42 14.15 -15.80 -2.44
C THR A 42 15.59 -15.34 -2.68
N GLY A 43 16.14 -14.49 -1.80
CA GLY A 43 17.47 -13.90 -1.96
C GLY A 43 17.69 -13.27 -3.34
N PRO A 44 16.80 -12.37 -3.81
CA PRO A 44 16.85 -11.88 -5.19
C PRO A 44 18.20 -11.19 -5.46
N LEU A 45 18.79 -11.47 -6.63
CA LEU A 45 19.96 -10.75 -7.14
C LEU A 45 19.52 -9.34 -7.54
N LEU A 46 19.88 -8.36 -6.71
CA LEU A 46 19.47 -6.97 -6.87
C LEU A 46 20.71 -6.12 -7.08
N GLU A 47 20.70 -5.30 -8.13
CA GLU A 47 21.86 -4.53 -8.56
C GLU A 47 22.17 -3.35 -7.63
N ASN A 48 21.15 -2.80 -6.96
CA ASN A 48 21.28 -1.64 -6.08
C ASN A 48 20.09 -1.53 -5.09
N THR A 49 20.21 -0.60 -4.14
CA THR A 49 19.20 -0.32 -3.09
C THR A 49 17.84 0.12 -3.65
N SER A 50 17.81 0.83 -4.78
CA SER A 50 16.55 1.22 -5.43
C SER A 50 15.80 0.02 -5.99
N HIS A 51 16.51 -0.91 -6.64
CA HIS A 51 15.95 -2.18 -7.10
C HIS A 51 15.47 -3.05 -5.93
N GLU A 52 16.22 -3.06 -4.82
CA GLU A 52 15.81 -3.77 -3.60
C GLU A 52 14.51 -3.22 -3.02
N LYS A 53 14.43 -1.91 -2.80
CA LYS A 53 13.21 -1.26 -2.30
C LYS A 53 12.03 -1.52 -3.23
N ALA A 54 12.23 -1.41 -4.55
CA ALA A 54 11.18 -1.66 -5.53
C ALA A 54 10.68 -3.10 -5.50
N TRP A 55 11.56 -4.08 -5.31
CA TRP A 55 11.19 -5.48 -5.16
C TRP A 55 10.37 -5.72 -3.88
N LEU A 56 10.81 -5.17 -2.75
CA LEU A 56 10.11 -5.31 -1.46
C LEU A 56 8.70 -4.72 -1.52
N LEU A 57 8.56 -3.49 -2.05
CA LEU A 57 7.26 -2.84 -2.17
C LEU A 57 6.34 -3.56 -3.16
N LYS A 58 6.89 -4.16 -4.22
CA LYS A 58 6.13 -5.01 -5.14
C LYS A 58 5.57 -6.25 -4.44
N VAL A 59 6.40 -6.94 -3.64
CA VAL A 59 5.98 -8.11 -2.88
C VAL A 59 4.89 -7.73 -1.87
N ALA A 60 5.12 -6.69 -1.07
CA ALA A 60 4.16 -6.20 -0.09
C ALA A 60 2.80 -5.83 -0.72
N ALA A 61 2.81 -5.13 -1.87
CA ALA A 61 1.59 -4.79 -2.60
C ALA A 61 0.82 -6.04 -3.07
N ASN A 62 1.51 -7.06 -3.56
CA ASN A 62 0.87 -8.30 -3.99
C ASN A 62 0.27 -9.09 -2.81
N LEU A 63 1.02 -9.22 -1.71
CA LEU A 63 0.53 -9.90 -0.51
C LEU A 63 -0.69 -9.17 0.09
N SER A 64 -0.66 -7.83 0.12
CA SER A 64 -1.78 -7.02 0.60
C SER A 64 -3.06 -7.26 -0.22
N LYS A 65 -2.95 -7.29 -1.56
CA LYS A 65 -4.09 -7.58 -2.45
C LYS A 65 -4.65 -8.98 -2.23
N ASN A 66 -3.78 -9.97 -2.04
CA ASN A 66 -4.19 -11.34 -1.74
C ASN A 66 -4.94 -11.41 -0.40
N ARG A 67 -4.48 -10.68 0.63
CA ARG A 67 -5.15 -10.60 1.93
C ARG A 67 -6.52 -9.94 1.82
N ILE A 68 -6.67 -8.86 1.05
CA ILE A 68 -7.98 -8.24 0.77
C ILE A 68 -8.93 -9.24 0.11
N GLU A 69 -8.47 -9.95 -0.91
CA GLU A 69 -9.29 -10.94 -1.62
C GLU A 69 -9.70 -12.09 -0.69
N TYR A 70 -8.77 -12.59 0.12
CA TYR A 70 -9.04 -13.61 1.13
C TYR A 70 -10.08 -13.16 2.17
N ASN A 71 -9.92 -11.94 2.70
CA ASN A 71 -10.85 -11.37 3.68
C ASN A 71 -12.24 -11.17 3.07
N ARG A 72 -12.33 -10.76 1.81
CA ARG A 72 -13.61 -10.61 1.10
C ARG A 72 -14.34 -11.95 0.94
N ILE A 73 -13.63 -13.01 0.60
CA ILE A 73 -14.21 -14.36 0.47
C ILE A 73 -14.70 -14.87 1.84
N ARG A 74 -13.92 -14.64 2.91
CA ARG A 74 -14.35 -15.00 4.27
C ARG A 74 -15.57 -14.22 4.76
N GLN A 75 -15.64 -12.91 4.49
CA GLN A 75 -16.79 -12.09 4.84
C GLN A 75 -18.07 -12.49 4.10
N THR A 76 -17.97 -13.08 2.91
CA THR A 76 -19.16 -13.63 2.23
C THR A 76 -19.68 -14.92 2.87
N ASP A 77 -18.86 -15.62 3.66
CA ASP A 77 -19.24 -16.87 4.35
C ASP A 77 -19.70 -16.65 5.81
N GLU A 78 -19.30 -15.54 6.45
CA GLU A 78 -19.67 -15.20 7.83
C GLU A 78 -20.29 -13.78 7.89
N LEU A 79 -21.55 -13.68 8.33
CA LEU A 79 -22.27 -12.42 8.58
C LEU A 79 -21.54 -11.62 9.68
N GLU A 80 -20.79 -10.61 9.23
CA GLU A 80 -20.26 -9.43 9.91
C GLU A 80 -19.73 -9.58 11.35
N GLU A 81 -18.41 -9.50 11.48
CA GLU A 81 -17.79 -8.83 12.62
C GLU A 81 -16.93 -7.68 12.06
N THR A 82 -17.47 -6.47 12.07
CA THR A 82 -16.73 -5.25 11.76
C THR A 82 -15.70 -5.04 12.88
N LEU A 83 -14.47 -5.52 12.65
CA LEU A 83 -13.36 -5.25 13.56
C LEU A 83 -13.03 -3.75 13.48
N ALA A 84 -13.26 -3.07 14.59
CA ALA A 84 -12.90 -1.68 14.80
C ALA A 84 -11.44 -1.45 14.40
N ALA A 85 -11.22 -0.53 13.47
CA ALA A 85 -9.89 -0.04 13.16
C ALA A 85 -9.30 0.57 14.43
N ASP A 86 -8.17 0.03 14.87
CA ASP A 86 -7.41 0.59 15.99
C ASP A 86 -6.84 1.94 15.52
N CYS A 87 -7.59 3.01 15.79
CA CYS A 87 -7.23 4.38 15.48
C CYS A 87 -6.17 4.84 16.47
N ARG A 88 -4.90 4.58 16.15
CA ARG A 88 -3.81 5.39 16.71
C ARG A 88 -3.94 6.80 16.14
N GLU A 89 -4.39 7.70 17.03
CA GLU A 89 -4.57 9.14 16.83
C GLU A 89 -3.34 9.80 16.17
N ASP A 90 -3.63 10.88 15.42
CA ASP A 90 -2.71 11.87 14.85
C ASP A 90 -2.10 11.67 13.45
N LEU A 91 -2.87 11.20 12.46
CA LEU A 91 -2.49 11.38 11.05
C LEU A 91 -3.61 11.98 10.20
N SER A 92 -3.53 13.31 10.02
CA SER A 92 -4.18 14.23 9.08
C SER A 92 -5.43 13.74 8.34
N PHE A 93 -6.46 14.59 8.28
CA PHE A 93 -7.60 14.51 7.34
C PHE A 93 -7.25 14.02 5.91
N VAL A 94 -6.04 14.35 5.41
CA VAL A 94 -5.52 13.87 4.12
C VAL A 94 -5.35 12.35 4.06
N TRP A 95 -4.91 11.72 5.15
CA TRP A 95 -4.76 10.26 5.24
C TRP A 95 -6.12 9.58 5.17
N GLU A 96 -7.11 10.06 5.92
CA GLU A 96 -8.48 9.52 5.86
C GLU A 96 -9.08 9.66 4.45
N ALA A 97 -8.84 10.78 3.77
CA ALA A 97 -9.24 10.96 2.38
C ALA A 97 -8.55 9.95 1.42
N VAL A 98 -7.26 9.64 1.67
CA VAL A 98 -6.53 8.60 0.93
C VAL A 98 -7.08 7.21 1.25
N LYS A 99 -7.45 6.91 2.50
CA LYS A 99 -8.09 5.64 2.88
C LYS A 99 -9.42 5.44 2.15
N ALA A 100 -10.22 6.49 1.99
CA ALA A 100 -11.50 6.43 1.28
C ALA A 100 -11.37 6.17 -0.24
N LEU A 101 -10.19 6.24 -0.83
CA LEU A 101 -9.99 5.91 -2.24
C LEU A 101 -10.09 4.41 -2.51
N PRO A 102 -10.64 3.98 -3.66
CA PRO A 102 -10.46 2.62 -4.16
C PRO A 102 -8.97 2.22 -4.26
N ASP A 103 -8.65 0.96 -3.92
CA ASP A 103 -7.27 0.47 -3.75
C ASP A 103 -6.36 0.76 -4.95
N LYS A 104 -6.88 0.58 -6.18
CA LYS A 104 -6.13 0.83 -7.42
C LYS A 104 -5.67 2.28 -7.61
N TYR A 105 -6.36 3.24 -6.97
CA TYR A 105 -5.97 4.65 -6.99
C TYR A 105 -5.06 4.98 -5.81
N ARG A 106 -5.36 4.41 -4.65
CA ARG A 106 -4.56 4.57 -3.44
C ARG A 106 -3.12 4.08 -3.65
N GLU A 107 -2.94 2.90 -4.25
CA GLU A 107 -1.63 2.31 -4.50
C GLU A 107 -0.72 3.21 -5.36
N VAL A 108 -1.28 3.78 -6.44
CA VAL A 108 -0.49 4.60 -7.36
C VAL A 108 -0.17 5.96 -6.75
N ILE A 109 -1.07 6.51 -5.93
CA ILE A 109 -0.84 7.76 -5.19
C ILE A 109 0.26 7.57 -4.16
N HIS A 110 0.22 6.49 -3.37
CA HIS A 110 1.24 6.18 -2.38
C HIS A 110 2.61 6.04 -3.05
N LEU A 111 2.71 5.17 -4.07
CA LEU A 111 3.99 4.91 -4.73
C LEU A 111 4.55 6.15 -5.45
N PHE A 112 3.69 7.04 -5.96
CA PHE A 112 4.14 8.25 -6.65
C PHE A 112 4.51 9.38 -5.68
N HIS A 113 3.59 9.77 -4.79
CA HIS A 113 3.74 10.95 -3.96
C HIS A 113 4.55 10.68 -2.70
N TYR A 114 4.42 9.49 -2.11
CA TYR A 114 5.09 9.17 -0.85
C TYR A 114 6.44 8.48 -1.08
N GLU A 115 6.50 7.53 -2.02
CA GLU A 115 7.73 6.78 -2.29
C GLU A 115 8.59 7.39 -3.42
N GLY A 116 8.05 8.33 -4.19
CA GLY A 116 8.79 9.07 -5.22
C GLY A 116 9.01 8.33 -6.55
N TYR A 117 8.29 7.24 -6.82
CA TYR A 117 8.45 6.49 -8.06
C TYR A 117 7.76 7.16 -9.25
N SER A 118 8.41 7.12 -10.41
CA SER A 118 7.81 7.57 -11.68
C SER A 118 6.69 6.61 -12.14
N THR A 119 5.80 7.09 -13.02
CA THR A 119 4.74 6.26 -13.62
C THR A 119 5.26 5.02 -14.32
N ALA A 120 6.42 5.13 -14.97
CA ALA A 120 7.10 4.02 -15.63
C ALA A 120 7.60 2.97 -14.63
N GLN A 121 8.21 3.40 -13.53
CA GLN A 121 8.67 2.49 -12.46
C GLN A 121 7.49 1.79 -11.78
N ILE A 122 6.44 2.54 -11.45
CA ILE A 122 5.21 1.99 -10.85
C ILE A 122 4.57 0.95 -11.79
N GLY A 123 4.53 1.22 -13.09
CA GLY A 123 4.04 0.26 -14.08
C GLY A 123 4.80 -1.06 -14.05
N LYS A 124 6.13 -1.01 -13.98
CA LYS A 124 6.98 -2.21 -13.83
C LYS A 124 6.75 -2.93 -12.50
N MET A 125 6.65 -2.19 -11.41
CA MET A 125 6.42 -2.74 -10.06
C MET A 125 5.10 -3.50 -9.99
N LEU A 126 4.02 -2.86 -10.44
CA LEU A 126 2.67 -3.40 -10.35
C LEU A 126 2.27 -4.33 -11.50
N ASN A 127 3.16 -4.53 -12.49
CA ASN A 127 2.87 -5.25 -13.73
C ASN A 127 1.66 -4.65 -14.50
N ARG A 128 1.67 -3.33 -14.67
CA ARG A 128 0.60 -2.54 -15.32
C ARG A 128 1.19 -1.65 -16.42
N LYS A 129 0.40 -1.33 -17.45
CA LYS A 129 0.81 -0.36 -18.47
C LYS A 129 1.00 1.02 -17.84
N GLU A 130 2.10 1.72 -18.19
CA GLU A 130 2.37 3.08 -17.69
C GLU A 130 1.19 4.03 -17.94
N ALA A 131 0.58 3.95 -19.13
CA ALA A 131 -0.59 4.76 -19.48
C ALA A 131 -1.78 4.53 -18.52
N THR A 132 -1.95 3.30 -18.02
CA THR A 132 -2.96 2.97 -17.00
C THR A 132 -2.59 3.60 -15.67
N VAL A 133 -1.32 3.51 -15.23
CA VAL A 133 -0.85 4.16 -13.99
C VAL A 133 -1.08 5.67 -14.04
N ARG A 134 -0.76 6.31 -15.17
CA ARG A 134 -0.98 7.75 -15.37
C ARG A 134 -2.47 8.13 -15.29
N SER A 135 -3.32 7.30 -15.89
CA SER A 135 -4.78 7.47 -15.85
C SER A 135 -5.32 7.31 -14.44
N ASP A 136 -4.83 6.32 -13.69
CA ASP A 136 -5.24 6.07 -12.32
C ASP A 136 -4.77 7.14 -11.35
N LEU A 137 -3.55 7.67 -11.52
CA LEU A 137 -3.07 8.84 -10.77
C LEU A 137 -3.97 10.06 -11.01
N ARG A 138 -4.35 10.30 -12.28
CA ARG A 138 -5.26 11.41 -12.60
C ARG A 138 -6.62 11.24 -11.93
N ARG A 139 -7.23 10.05 -12.04
CA ARG A 139 -8.55 9.75 -11.44
C ARG A 139 -8.50 9.76 -9.92
N GLY A 140 -7.44 9.22 -9.33
CA GLY A 140 -7.20 9.21 -7.89
C GLY A 140 -7.06 10.63 -7.34
N ARG A 141 -6.26 11.49 -7.98
CA ARG A 141 -6.15 12.91 -7.61
C ARG A 141 -7.48 13.64 -7.70
N GLN A 142 -8.29 13.36 -8.73
CA GLN A 142 -9.61 13.95 -8.85
C GLN A 142 -10.52 13.51 -7.68
N LYS A 143 -10.57 12.20 -7.39
CA LYS A 143 -11.35 11.70 -6.25
C LYS A 143 -10.90 12.26 -4.92
N LEU A 144 -9.59 12.37 -4.67
CA LEU A 144 -9.08 13.04 -3.48
C LEU A 144 -9.57 14.48 -3.41
N LYS A 145 -9.48 15.22 -4.51
CA LYS A 145 -9.97 16.61 -4.55
C LYS A 145 -11.45 16.70 -4.19
N ASP A 146 -12.27 15.77 -4.68
CA ASP A 146 -13.70 15.74 -4.39
C ASP A 146 -13.96 15.45 -2.91
N ILE A 147 -13.31 14.42 -2.34
CA ILE A 147 -13.40 14.07 -0.90
C ILE A 147 -12.92 15.23 -0.01
N LEU A 148 -11.78 15.84 -0.35
CA LEU A 148 -11.19 16.94 0.42
C LEU A 148 -12.05 18.21 0.36
N LYS A 149 -12.76 18.45 -0.75
CA LYS A 149 -13.70 19.56 -0.89
C LYS A 149 -14.94 19.35 -0.05
N GLU A 150 -15.56 18.17 -0.13
CA GLU A 150 -16.75 17.85 0.65
C GLU A 150 -16.49 18.06 2.15
N ALA A 151 -15.37 17.57 2.68
CA ALA A 151 -15.08 17.79 4.10
C ALA A 151 -14.75 19.25 4.46
N TYR A 152 -14.30 20.07 3.51
CA TYR A 152 -14.05 21.50 3.75
C TYR A 152 -15.35 22.32 3.65
N ASP A 153 -16.27 21.94 2.77
CA ASP A 153 -17.57 22.59 2.59
C ASP A 153 -18.58 22.21 3.70
N PHE A 154 -18.34 21.11 4.41
CA PHE A 154 -19.18 20.62 5.52
C PHE A 154 -18.46 20.59 6.89
N GLY A 155 -17.23 21.09 6.97
CA GLY A 155 -16.39 21.13 8.19
C GLY A 155 -16.39 22.48 8.89
#